data_AF-A0A965HMS4-F1
#
_entry.id   AF-A0A965HMS4-F1
#
_cell.length_a   1.000
_cell.length_b   1.000
_cell.length_c   1.000
_cell.angle_alpha   90.00
_cell.angle_beta   90.00
_cell.angle_gamma   90.00
#
_symmetry.space_group_name_H-M   'P 1'
#
loop_
_entity.id
_entity.type
_entity.pdbx_description
1 polymer ?
#
loop_
_entity_poly.entity_id
_entity_poly.type
_entity_poly.pdbx_seq_one_letter_code
_entity_poly.pdbx_strand_id
1 'polypeptide(L)'
;AAEQYQYILRDESMHCNFGVDLVNTIKLENPHLWTPEFRAELVTLFKKAVDLEYAYAEATMPRGVLGLNAPMFKEYLRFICNRRCRQIGLDELFSGAENPFPWMSEMIDLKKEKNFFETRVTEYQTGGALSWD
;
A
#
# COMPACT_ATOMS: atom_id res chain seq x y z
N ALA A 1 -8.63 15.38 -9.71
CA ALA A 1 -8.11 15.32 -8.32
C ALA A 1 -7.87 13.87 -7.87
N ALA A 2 -8.86 12.97 -7.93
CA ALA A 2 -8.69 11.56 -7.52
C ALA A 2 -7.65 10.77 -8.35
N GLU A 3 -7.54 11.04 -9.66
CA GLU A 3 -6.57 10.37 -10.56
C GLU A 3 -5.10 10.64 -10.18
N GLN A 4 -4.80 11.83 -9.65
CA GLN A 4 -3.43 12.17 -9.23
C GLN A 4 -3.00 11.35 -8.00
N TYR A 5 -3.93 11.12 -7.06
CA TYR A 5 -3.69 10.21 -5.93
C TYR A 5 -3.45 8.77 -6.38
N GLN A 6 -4.11 8.31 -7.45
CA GLN A 6 -3.88 6.97 -7.99
C GLN A 6 -2.48 6.80 -8.60
N TYR A 7 -1.93 7.84 -9.24
CA TYR A 7 -0.54 7.79 -9.72
C TYR A 7 0.46 7.75 -8.57
N ILE A 8 0.26 8.58 -7.54
CA ILE A 8 1.11 8.55 -6.33
C ILE A 8 1.07 7.18 -5.67
N LEU A 9 -0.12 6.62 -5.43
CA LEU A 9 -0.26 5.30 -4.80
C LEU A 9 0.40 4.19 -5.63
N ARG A 10 0.36 4.29 -6.96
CA ARG A 10 1.05 3.35 -7.85
C ARG A 10 2.57 3.45 -7.69
N ASP A 11 3.10 4.66 -7.69
CA ASP A 11 4.55 4.88 -7.63
C ASP A 11 5.08 4.45 -6.26
N GLU A 12 4.39 4.81 -5.17
CA GLU A 12 4.75 4.35 -3.82
C GLU A 12 4.67 2.83 -3.67
N SER A 13 3.71 2.18 -4.33
CA SER A 13 3.64 0.71 -4.36
C SER A 13 4.85 0.11 -5.08
N MET A 14 5.31 0.71 -6.18
CA MET A 14 6.52 0.28 -6.89
C MET A 14 7.78 0.52 -6.06
N HIS A 15 7.92 1.70 -5.42
CA HIS A 15 9.05 2.00 -4.54
C HIS A 15 9.14 1.02 -3.37
N CYS A 16 8.00 0.70 -2.75
CA CYS A 16 7.94 -0.25 -1.65
C CYS A 16 8.35 -1.67 -2.10
N ASN A 17 7.85 -2.14 -3.25
CA ASN A 17 8.22 -3.45 -3.79
C ASN A 17 9.71 -3.52 -4.12
N PHE A 18 10.26 -2.47 -4.74
CA PHE A 18 11.70 -2.38 -4.99
C PHE A 18 12.52 -2.48 -3.70
N GLY A 19 12.13 -1.77 -2.63
CA GLY A 19 12.80 -1.86 -1.34
C GLY A 19 12.74 -3.27 -0.72
N VAL A 20 11.60 -3.94 -0.84
CA VAL A 20 11.44 -5.34 -0.41
C VAL A 20 12.39 -6.27 -1.17
N ASP A 21 12.44 -6.14 -2.49
CA ASP A 21 13.30 -6.97 -3.35
C ASP A 21 14.78 -6.73 -3.03
N LEU A 22 15.16 -5.48 -2.79
CA LEU A 22 16.52 -5.11 -2.37
C LEU A 22 16.90 -5.78 -1.04
N VAL A 23 16.06 -5.67 -0.01
CA VAL A 23 16.29 -6.32 1.30
C VAL A 23 16.43 -7.82 1.15
N ASN A 24 15.54 -8.45 0.38
CA ASN A 24 15.58 -9.90 0.16
C ASN A 24 16.82 -10.34 -0.62
N THR A 25 17.26 -9.55 -1.60
CA THR A 25 18.46 -9.83 -2.41
C THR A 25 19.72 -9.73 -1.56
N ILE A 26 19.88 -8.65 -0.78
CA ILE A 26 21.01 -8.49 0.14
C ILE A 26 21.07 -9.65 1.14
N LYS A 27 19.92 -10.02 1.71
CA LYS A 27 19.79 -11.17 2.63
C LYS A 27 20.20 -12.49 1.97
N LEU A 28 19.82 -12.70 0.71
CA LEU A 28 20.15 -13.91 -0.05
C LEU A 28 21.65 -13.98 -0.37
N GLU A 29 22.25 -12.88 -0.81
CA GLU A 29 23.68 -12.78 -1.13
C GLU A 29 24.55 -12.83 0.13
N ASN A 30 24.05 -12.35 1.27
CA ASN A 30 24.78 -12.24 2.53
C ASN A 30 23.98 -12.84 3.71
N PRO A 31 23.76 -14.17 3.77
CA PRO A 31 22.91 -14.79 4.79
C PRO A 31 23.38 -14.56 6.24
N HIS A 32 24.68 -14.34 6.43
CA HIS A 32 25.29 -14.08 7.74
C HIS A 32 24.85 -12.74 8.36
N LEU A 33 24.34 -11.79 7.57
CA LEU A 33 23.78 -10.54 8.07
C LEU A 33 22.37 -10.72 8.68
N TRP A 34 21.67 -11.81 8.35
CA TRP A 34 20.31 -12.08 8.82
C TRP A 34 20.28 -12.75 10.19
N THR A 35 20.96 -12.14 11.16
CA THR A 35 21.09 -12.70 12.51
C THR A 35 19.80 -12.56 13.32
N PRO A 36 19.63 -13.32 14.42
CA PRO A 36 18.52 -13.11 15.36
C PRO A 36 18.47 -11.68 15.92
N GLU A 37 19.62 -11.08 16.20
CA GLU A 37 19.74 -9.74 16.78
C GLU A 37 19.26 -8.67 15.78
N PHE A 38 19.69 -8.78 14.52
CA PHE A 38 19.26 -7.85 13.47
C PHE A 38 17.75 -7.96 13.22
N ARG A 39 17.19 -9.18 13.23
CA ARG A 39 15.73 -9.38 13.14
C ARG A 39 15.00 -8.72 14.31
N ALA A 40 15.52 -8.85 15.54
CA ALA A 40 14.93 -8.21 16.72
C ALA A 40 14.98 -6.67 16.64
N GLU A 41 16.05 -6.11 16.09
CA GLU A 41 16.16 -4.68 15.79
C GLU A 41 15.07 -4.23 14.80
N LEU A 42 14.91 -4.95 13.68
CA LEU A 42 13.87 -4.65 12.70
C LEU A 42 12.47 -4.71 13.31
N VAL A 43 12.18 -5.72 14.13
CA VAL A 43 10.90 -5.83 14.87
C VAL A 43 10.66 -4.58 15.73
N THR A 44 11.69 -4.10 16.41
CA THR A 44 11.59 -2.88 17.24
C THR A 44 11.31 -1.64 16.39
N LEU A 45 11.97 -1.52 15.23
CA LEU A 45 11.74 -0.44 14.29
C LEU A 45 10.32 -0.46 13.71
N PHE A 46 9.81 -1.63 13.32
CA PHE A 46 8.43 -1.77 12.82
C PHE A 46 7.39 -1.35 13.87
N LYS A 47 7.55 -1.81 15.12
CA LYS A 47 6.66 -1.40 16.22
C LYS A 47 6.68 0.11 16.44
N LYS A 48 7.86 0.70 16.50
CA LYS A 48 8.03 2.16 16.64
C LYS A 48 7.38 2.92 15.48
N ALA A 49 7.53 2.45 14.25
CA ALA A 49 6.90 3.07 13.09
C ALA A 49 5.37 3.07 13.19
N VAL A 50 4.77 1.92 13.57
CA VAL A 50 3.31 1.83 13.79
C VAL A 50 2.83 2.77 14.89
N ASP A 51 3.58 2.88 16.00
CA ASP A 51 3.21 3.77 17.10
C ASP A 51 3.25 5.26 16.68
N LEU A 52 4.28 5.65 15.90
CA LEU A 52 4.41 7.02 15.38
C LEU A 52 3.30 7.37 14.38
N GLU A 53 3.01 6.47 13.44
CA GLU A 53 1.93 6.66 12.46
C GLU A 53 0.55 6.71 13.12
N TYR A 54 0.34 5.91 14.17
CA TYR A 54 -0.89 5.96 14.95
C TYR A 54 -1.04 7.30 15.69
N ALA A 55 0.01 7.79 16.35
CA ALA A 55 0.00 9.09 17.01
C ALA A 55 -0.28 10.24 16.02
N TYR A 56 0.28 10.15 14.80
CA TYR A 56 0.00 11.09 13.72
C TYR A 56 -1.48 11.02 13.27
N ALA A 57 -2.05 9.83 13.16
CA ALA A 57 -3.46 9.64 12.83
C ALA A 57 -4.39 10.23 13.89
N GLU A 58 -4.09 10.05 15.19
CA GLU A 58 -4.84 10.66 16.28
C GLU A 58 -4.78 12.19 16.22
N ALA A 59 -3.61 12.76 15.94
CA ALA A 59 -3.42 14.20 15.84
C ALA A 59 -4.17 14.83 14.64
N THR A 60 -4.25 14.11 13.52
CA THR A 60 -4.88 14.60 12.28
C THR A 60 -6.38 14.35 12.21
N MET A 61 -6.88 13.33 12.93
CA MET A 61 -8.30 12.93 12.93
C MET A 61 -8.91 12.87 14.35
N PRO A 62 -8.87 13.97 15.14
CA PRO A 62 -9.29 13.95 16.55
C PRO A 62 -10.78 13.65 16.77
N ARG A 63 -11.63 13.89 15.77
CA ARG A 63 -13.08 13.55 15.80
C ARG A 63 -13.47 12.46 14.81
N GLY A 64 -12.50 11.87 14.13
CA GLY A 64 -12.71 11.04 12.95
C GLY A 64 -13.36 11.81 11.79
N VAL A 65 -13.46 11.15 10.65
CA VAL A 65 -14.23 11.55 9.47
C VAL A 65 -15.21 10.40 9.18
N LEU A 66 -16.35 10.67 8.52
CA LEU A 66 -17.35 9.64 8.27
C LEU A 66 -16.72 8.39 7.60
N GLY A 67 -16.72 7.26 8.31
CA GLY A 67 -16.12 6.00 7.83
C GLY A 67 -14.61 5.84 8.06
N LEU A 68 -13.93 6.79 8.70
CA LEU A 68 -12.51 6.75 9.03
C LEU A 68 -12.25 7.34 10.41
N ASN A 69 -11.83 6.52 11.37
CA ASN A 69 -11.43 6.96 12.71
C ASN A 69 -10.06 6.39 13.09
N ALA A 70 -9.41 6.99 14.08
CA ALA A 70 -8.07 6.58 14.51
C ALA A 70 -7.99 5.09 14.92
N PRO A 71 -8.96 4.50 15.64
CA PRO A 71 -8.96 3.06 15.91
C PRO A 71 -8.95 2.18 14.65
N MET A 72 -9.78 2.48 13.64
CA MET A 72 -9.78 1.74 12.38
C MET A 72 -8.45 1.93 11.61
N PHE A 73 -7.89 3.14 11.64
CA PHE A 73 -6.59 3.41 11.03
C PHE A 73 -5.47 2.61 11.70
N LYS A 74 -5.52 2.45 13.03
CA LYS A 74 -4.57 1.61 13.78
C LYS A 74 -4.57 0.16 13.32
N GLU A 75 -5.75 -0.43 13.16
CA GLU A 75 -5.88 -1.81 12.68
C GLU A 75 -5.37 -1.95 11.25
N TYR A 76 -5.64 -0.98 10.39
CA TYR A 76 -5.06 -0.93 9.05
C TYR A 76 -3.52 -0.85 9.05
N LEU A 77 -2.92 0.00 9.90
CA LEU A 77 -1.46 0.10 10.04
C LEU A 77 -0.85 -1.24 10.48
N ARG A 78 -1.50 -1.94 11.43
CA ARG A 78 -1.07 -3.26 11.90
C ARG A 78 -1.15 -4.30 10.79
N PHE A 79 -2.24 -4.31 10.03
CA PHE A 79 -2.40 -5.18 8.86
C PHE A 79 -1.30 -4.95 7.81
N ILE A 80 -1.02 -3.69 7.47
CA ILE A 80 0.06 -3.34 6.53
C ILE A 80 1.43 -3.73 7.10
N CYS A 81 1.69 -3.46 8.38
CA CYS A 81 2.93 -3.86 9.04
C CYS A 81 3.17 -5.37 8.91
N ASN A 82 2.18 -6.20 9.25
CA ASN A 82 2.28 -7.65 9.11
C ASN A 82 2.54 -8.09 7.67
N ARG A 83 1.93 -7.42 6.67
CA ARG A 83 2.21 -7.67 5.26
C ARG A 83 3.68 -7.37 4.91
N ARG A 84 4.23 -6.24 5.38
CA ARG A 84 5.64 -5.86 5.14
C ARG A 84 6.61 -6.79 5.85
N CYS A 85 6.35 -7.18 7.08
CA CYS A 85 7.15 -8.15 7.82
C CYS A 85 7.26 -9.48 7.06
N ARG A 86 6.11 -10.04 6.61
CA ARG A 86 6.09 -11.28 5.82
C ARG A 86 6.87 -11.16 4.51
N GLN A 87 6.78 -10.03 3.83
CA GLN A 87 7.49 -9.81 2.56
C GLN A 87 9.01 -9.88 2.68
N ILE A 88 9.58 -9.58 3.86
CA ILE A 88 11.02 -9.67 4.12
C ILE A 88 11.41 -10.89 4.98
N GLY A 89 10.46 -11.77 5.29
CA GLY A 89 10.70 -13.00 6.07
C GLY A 89 10.81 -12.79 7.58
N LEU A 90 10.11 -11.79 8.12
CA LEU A 90 9.86 -11.65 9.56
C LEU A 90 8.50 -12.26 9.92
N ASP A 91 8.38 -12.70 11.17
CA ASP A 91 7.12 -13.17 11.73
C ASP A 91 6.09 -12.05 11.86
N GLU A 92 4.83 -12.45 11.98
CA GLU A 92 3.72 -11.53 12.22
C GLU A 92 3.88 -10.84 13.59
N LEU A 93 3.73 -9.51 13.61
CA LEU A 93 3.92 -8.72 14.84
C LEU A 93 2.60 -8.47 15.59
N PHE A 94 1.49 -8.43 14.86
CA PHE A 94 0.17 -8.07 15.40
C PHE A 94 -0.85 -9.15 15.04
N SER A 95 -0.97 -10.18 15.87
CA SER A 95 -1.89 -11.30 15.63
C SER A 95 -3.33 -10.85 15.45
N GLY A 96 -3.98 -11.31 14.37
CA GLY A 96 -5.40 -11.04 14.12
C GLY A 96 -5.68 -9.65 13.55
N ALA A 97 -4.65 -8.92 13.10
CA ALA A 97 -4.85 -7.66 12.40
C ALA A 97 -5.42 -7.92 10.99
N GLU A 98 -6.66 -7.47 10.76
CA GLU A 98 -7.36 -7.57 9.49
C GLU A 98 -7.42 -6.22 8.77
N ASN A 99 -7.77 -6.21 7.48
CA ASN A 99 -7.95 -4.95 6.74
C ASN A 99 -9.35 -4.37 7.01
N PRO A 100 -9.49 -3.25 7.76
CA PRO A 100 -10.78 -2.63 8.01
C PRO A 100 -11.30 -1.81 6.81
N PHE A 101 -10.51 -1.66 5.75
CA PHE A 101 -10.83 -0.87 4.56
C PHE A 101 -10.69 -1.70 3.28
N PRO A 102 -11.56 -2.69 3.04
CA PRO A 102 -11.48 -3.57 1.86
C PRO A 102 -11.57 -2.78 0.54
N TRP A 103 -12.33 -1.68 0.51
CA TRP A 103 -12.43 -0.79 -0.66
C TRP A 103 -11.11 -0.09 -1.01
N MET A 104 -10.18 0.11 -0.06
CA MET A 104 -8.84 0.64 -0.37
C MET A 104 -8.01 -0.38 -1.14
N SER A 105 -8.13 -1.67 -0.80
CA SER A 105 -7.48 -2.74 -1.55
C SER A 105 -7.99 -2.78 -2.98
N GLU A 106 -9.30 -2.65 -3.20
CA GLU A 106 -9.87 -2.58 -4.55
C GLU A 106 -9.27 -1.42 -5.36
N MET A 107 -9.19 -0.20 -4.80
CA MET A 107 -8.61 0.96 -5.51
C MET A 107 -7.12 0.83 -5.82
N ILE A 108 -6.36 0.09 -5.00
CA ILE A 108 -4.92 -0.14 -5.17
C ILE A 108 -4.65 -1.34 -6.11
N ASP A 109 -5.46 -2.41 -6.04
CA ASP A 109 -5.33 -3.65 -6.82
C ASP A 109 -6.01 -3.60 -8.20
N LEU A 110 -6.87 -2.58 -8.47
CA LEU A 110 -7.61 -2.35 -9.73
C LEU A 110 -6.76 -2.16 -11.01
N LYS A 111 -5.44 -2.40 -10.94
CA LYS A 111 -4.52 -2.32 -12.10
C LYS A 111 -4.12 -3.65 -12.73
N LYS A 112 -4.51 -4.81 -12.17
CA LYS A 112 -4.17 -6.09 -12.83
C LYS A 112 -4.92 -6.36 -14.14
N GLU A 113 -6.03 -5.67 -14.40
CA GLU A 113 -6.86 -5.90 -15.59
C GLU A 113 -7.04 -4.60 -16.40
N LYS A 114 -6.01 -4.25 -17.19
CA LYS A 114 -6.23 -3.59 -18.48
C LYS A 114 -5.21 -4.14 -19.47
N ASN A 115 -5.55 -5.28 -20.07
CA ASN A 115 -4.93 -5.69 -21.32
C ASN A 115 -5.21 -4.60 -22.36
N PHE A 116 -4.14 -3.99 -22.85
CA PHE A 116 -4.15 -2.96 -23.90
C PHE A 116 -4.89 -3.43 -25.19
N PHE A 117 -5.12 -4.73 -25.33
CA PHE A 117 -5.83 -5.37 -26.44
C PHE A 117 -7.35 -5.55 -26.23
N GLU A 118 -7.90 -5.27 -25.05
CA GLU A 118 -9.32 -5.52 -24.74
C GLU A 118 -10.15 -4.23 -24.55
N THR A 119 -9.51 -3.05 -24.52
CA THR A 119 -10.26 -1.78 -24.50
C THR A 119 -10.53 -1.32 -25.93
N ARG A 120 -11.78 -1.49 -26.39
CA ARG A 120 -12.23 -0.86 -27.64
C ARG A 120 -12.20 0.67 -27.44
N VAL A 121 -11.37 1.37 -28.20
CA VAL A 121 -11.31 2.84 -28.22
C VAL A 121 -12.68 3.37 -28.66
N THR A 122 -13.51 3.81 -27.72
CA THR A 122 -14.80 4.46 -28.00
C THR A 122 -14.70 5.98 -28.04
N GLU A 123 -13.50 6.53 -28.08
CA GLU A 123 -13.26 7.91 -28.52
C GLU A 123 -12.78 7.92 -29.97
N TYR A 124 -13.71 7.63 -30.87
CA TYR A 124 -13.74 8.33 -32.16
C TYR A 124 -15.07 9.07 -32.19
N GLN A 125 -15.03 10.37 -31.89
CA GLN A 125 -15.97 11.27 -32.55
C GLN A 125 -15.58 11.26 -34.02
N THR A 126 -16.28 10.48 -34.83
CA THR A 126 -16.34 10.68 -36.28
C THR A 126 -16.79 12.12 -36.49
N GLY A 127 -15.90 12.94 -37.07
CA GLY A 127 -16.19 14.33 -37.42
C GLY A 127 -17.55 14.39 -38.11
N GLY A 128 -18.49 15.07 -37.46
CA GLY A 128 -19.86 15.15 -37.89
C GLY A 128 -19.93 15.55 -39.37
N ALA A 129 -20.72 14.79 -40.12
CA ALA A 129 -21.31 15.28 -41.35
C ALA A 129 -22.15 16.52 -40.98
N LEU A 130 -21.55 17.70 -41.13
CA LEU A 130 -22.25 18.97 -41.10
C LEU A 130 -23.19 19.01 -42.31
N SER A 131 -24.50 18.94 -42.09
CA SER A 131 -25.47 19.46 -43.07
C SER A 131 -25.87 20.86 -42.62
N TRP A 132 -25.56 21.84 -43.46
CA TRP A 132 -26.00 23.22 -43.33
C TRP A 132 -27.21 23.39 -44.25
N ASP A 133 -28.34 23.80 -43.70
CA ASP A 133 -29.23 24.74 -44.40
C ASP A 133 -28.86 26.15 -43.92
#